data_AF-A0A9D8WZ00-F1
#
_entry.id   AF-A0A9D8WZ00-F1
#
_cell.length_a   1.000
_cell.length_b   1.000
_cell.length_c   1.000
_cell.angle_alpha   90.00
_cell.angle_beta   90.00
_cell.angle_gamma   90.00
#
_symmetry.space_group_name_H-M   'P 1'
#
loop_
_entity.id
_entity.type
_entity.pdbx_description
1 polymer ?
#
loop_
_entity_poly.entity_id
_entity_poly.type
_entity_poly.pdbx_seq_one_letter_code
_entity_poly.pdbx_strand_id
1 'polypeptide(L)'
;MNESIILRDKARFTVITENLIRLEYAENRVFCDDETLFAVCRAHNGCAFSVEETENTLHIQTSAIALTYQKDGKPFSAENLYGVISGEKWHFGKQNKQNLGGTLSTAKI
;
A
#
# COMPACT_ATOMS: atom_id res chain seq x y z
N MET A 1 -6.32 19.04 -0.14
CA MET A 1 -7.27 17.90 -0.16
C MET A 1 -6.47 16.72 -0.71
N ASN A 2 -6.27 15.66 0.07
CA ASN A 2 -5.32 14.57 -0.28
C ASN A 2 -5.95 13.65 -1.33
N GLU A 3 -5.83 14.00 -2.60
CA GLU A 3 -6.36 13.21 -3.73
C GLU A 3 -5.70 11.83 -3.88
N SER A 4 -4.62 11.55 -3.14
CA SER A 4 -3.84 10.31 -3.27
C SER A 4 -4.20 9.19 -2.30
N ILE A 5 -5.20 9.38 -1.43
CA ILE A 5 -5.62 8.37 -0.44
C ILE A 5 -6.87 7.64 -0.95
N ILE A 6 -6.78 6.32 -1.05
CA ILE A 6 -7.87 5.41 -1.42
C ILE A 6 -8.18 4.53 -0.21
N LEU A 7 -9.34 4.76 0.43
CA LEU A 7 -9.81 3.98 1.58
C LEU A 7 -10.92 3.01 1.17
N ARG A 8 -10.78 1.72 1.46
CA ARG A 8 -11.79 0.67 1.25
C ARG A 8 -11.93 -0.16 2.52
N ASP A 9 -12.96 0.16 3.30
CA ASP A 9 -13.27 -0.46 4.59
C ASP A 9 -12.04 -0.49 5.52
N LYS A 10 -11.42 -1.66 5.71
CA LYS A 10 -10.24 -1.86 6.56
C LYS A 10 -8.91 -1.59 5.86
N ALA A 11 -8.91 -1.38 4.54
CA ALA A 11 -7.70 -1.20 3.73
C ALA A 11 -7.53 0.27 3.27
N ARG A 12 -6.34 0.84 3.47
CA ARG A 12 -5.97 2.18 2.99
C ARG A 12 -4.74 2.12 2.11
N PHE A 13 -4.83 2.75 0.94
CA PHE A 13 -3.75 2.90 -0.02
C PHE A 13 -3.43 4.37 -0.14
N THR A 14 -2.16 4.74 -0.08
CA THR A 14 -1.72 6.13 -0.31
C THR A 14 -0.68 6.16 -1.41
N VAL A 15 -0.98 6.82 -2.52
CA VAL A 15 -0.01 7.04 -3.60
C VAL A 15 0.89 8.20 -3.23
N ILE A 16 2.14 7.91 -2.91
CA ILE A 16 3.13 8.93 -2.50
C ILE A 16 3.87 9.44 -3.74
N THR A 17 4.37 8.51 -4.56
CA THR A 17 5.03 8.78 -5.84
C THR A 17 4.66 7.70 -6.86
N GLU A 18 5.11 7.85 -8.11
CA GLU A 18 4.97 6.86 -9.17
C GLU A 18 5.64 5.51 -8.85
N ASN A 19 6.52 5.45 -7.85
CA ASN A 19 7.22 4.23 -7.44
C ASN A 19 6.90 3.83 -5.98
N LEU A 20 6.01 4.54 -5.30
CA LEU A 20 5.72 4.31 -3.89
C LEU A 20 4.23 4.43 -3.58
N ILE A 21 3.65 3.29 -3.23
CA ILE A 21 2.31 3.20 -2.66
C ILE A 21 2.45 2.66 -1.24
N ARG A 22 1.95 3.40 -0.26
CA ARG A 22 1.83 2.92 1.12
C ARG A 22 0.54 2.11 1.26
N LEU A 23 0.65 0.96 1.94
CA LEU A 23 -0.42 0.00 2.14
C LEU A 23 -0.67 -0.16 3.64
N GLU A 24 -1.91 -0.03 4.07
CA GLU A 24 -2.30 -0.14 5.47
C GLU A 24 -3.58 -0.94 5.63
N TYR A 25 -3.64 -1.77 6.66
CA TYR A 25 -4.83 -2.54 7.03
C TYR A 25 -5.11 -2.37 8.51
N ALA A 26 -6.35 -2.04 8.87
CA ALA A 26 -6.78 -1.84 10.25
C ALA A 26 -8.14 -2.50 10.49
N GLU A 27 -8.16 -3.55 11.33
CA GLU A 27 -9.38 -4.33 11.63
C GLU A 27 -10.50 -3.47 12.21
N ASN A 28 -10.14 -2.47 13.03
CA ASN A 28 -11.06 -1.52 13.67
C ASN A 28 -11.32 -0.26 12.83
N ARG A 29 -10.76 -0.17 11.61
CA ARG A 29 -10.84 1.01 10.73
C ARG A 29 -10.22 2.29 11.30
N VAL A 30 -9.36 2.16 12.32
CA VAL A 30 -8.59 3.27 12.90
C VAL A 30 -7.15 3.13 12.44
N PHE A 31 -6.70 4.10 11.63
CA PHE A 31 -5.35 4.12 11.07
C PHE A 31 -4.44 5.02 11.89
N CYS A 32 -3.17 4.64 12.03
CA CYS A 32 -2.15 5.45 12.68
C CYS A 32 -1.57 6.46 11.68
N ASP A 33 -1.91 7.73 11.87
CA ASP A 33 -1.48 8.85 11.04
C ASP A 33 -0.27 9.60 11.61
N ASP A 34 0.22 9.19 12.78
CA ASP A 34 1.39 9.78 13.43
C ASP A 34 2.64 9.68 12.54
N GLU A 35 3.55 10.63 12.71
CA GLU A 35 4.84 10.62 12.01
C GLU A 35 5.62 9.35 12.35
N THR A 36 6.18 8.70 11.33
CA THR A 36 7.06 7.53 11.53
C THR A 36 8.50 7.98 11.40
N LEU A 37 9.40 7.36 12.18
CA LEU A 37 10.82 7.72 12.26
C LEU A 37 11.52 7.82 10.90
N PHE A 38 11.11 7.02 9.91
CA PHE A 38 11.72 6.94 8.59
C PHE A 38 10.87 7.50 7.45
N ALA A 39 9.66 8.01 7.72
CA ALA A 39 8.81 8.59 6.69
C ALA A 39 8.05 9.81 7.24
N VAL A 40 8.81 10.88 7.48
CA VAL A 40 8.33 12.19 7.92
C VAL A 40 7.56 12.89 6.80
N CYS A 41 8.10 12.89 5.57
CA CYS A 41 7.40 13.44 4.39
C CYS A 41 6.61 12.35 3.67
N ARG A 42 5.28 12.37 3.84
CA ARG A 42 4.33 11.45 3.18
C ARG A 42 3.37 12.17 2.23
N ALA A 43 3.68 13.42 1.92
CA ALA A 43 2.90 14.22 1.00
C ALA A 43 2.98 13.62 -0.40
N HIS A 44 1.84 13.61 -1.08
CA HIS A 44 1.78 13.26 -2.50
C HIS A 44 2.67 14.21 -3.30
N ASN A 45 3.51 13.66 -4.18
CA ASN A 45 4.45 14.46 -4.98
C ASN A 45 3.82 15.03 -6.27
N GLY A 46 2.54 14.79 -6.52
CA GLY A 46 1.85 15.20 -7.75
C GLY A 46 1.95 14.19 -8.90
N CYS A 47 2.40 12.95 -8.64
CA CYS A 47 2.44 11.93 -9.69
C CYS A 47 1.04 11.56 -10.18
N ALA A 48 0.90 11.40 -11.49
CA ALA A 48 -0.34 10.89 -12.07
C ALA A 48 -0.55 9.42 -11.72
N PHE A 49 -1.78 9.08 -11.38
CA PHE A 49 -2.23 7.70 -11.18
C PHE A 49 -3.71 7.57 -11.53
N SER A 50 -4.16 6.37 -11.84
CA SER A 50 -5.58 6.05 -12.03
C SER A 50 -6.04 5.00 -11.03
N VAL A 51 -7.35 5.02 -10.78
CA VAL A 51 -8.03 4.04 -9.94
C VAL A 51 -9.19 3.49 -10.74
N GLU A 52 -9.20 2.17 -10.93
CA GLU A 52 -10.32 1.45 -11.50
C GLU A 52 -10.87 0.50 -10.44
N GLU A 53 -12.19 0.46 -10.29
CA GLU A 53 -12.81 -0.32 -9.23
C GLU A 53 -14.08 -1.01 -9.73
N THR A 54 -14.21 -2.29 -9.39
CA THR A 54 -15.42 -3.09 -9.51
C THR A 54 -15.97 -3.37 -8.11
N GLU A 55 -17.08 -4.08 -7.98
CA GLU A 55 -17.60 -4.49 -6.66
C GLU A 55 -16.56 -5.27 -5.83
N ASN A 56 -15.76 -6.11 -6.48
CA ASN A 56 -14.87 -7.08 -5.83
C ASN A 56 -13.39 -6.73 -5.92
N THR A 57 -13.00 -5.81 -6.80
CA THR A 57 -11.58 -5.57 -7.10
C THR A 57 -11.28 -4.08 -7.17
N LEU A 58 -10.13 -3.69 -6.64
CA LEU A 58 -9.53 -2.37 -6.75
C LEU A 58 -8.22 -2.48 -7.55
N HIS A 59 -8.09 -1.67 -8.59
CA HIS A 59 -6.86 -1.51 -9.36
C HIS A 59 -6.34 -0.09 -9.22
N ILE A 60 -5.05 0.05 -8.87
CA ILE A 60 -4.35 1.33 -8.78
C ILE A 60 -3.17 1.29 -9.73
N GLN A 61 -3.11 2.22 -10.67
CA GLN A 61 -2.09 2.28 -11.70
C GLN A 61 -1.32 3.60 -11.65
N THR A 62 0.00 3.50 -11.55
CA THR A 62 0.96 4.61 -11.75
C THR A 62 1.82 4.28 -12.99
N SER A 63 2.81 5.12 -13.32
CA SER A 63 3.74 4.80 -14.42
C SER A 63 4.62 3.58 -14.15
N ALA A 64 4.85 3.18 -12.90
CA ALA A 64 5.70 2.03 -12.57
C ALA A 64 5.02 0.91 -11.77
N ILE A 65 3.86 1.17 -11.17
CA ILE A 65 3.16 0.20 -10.32
C ILE A 65 1.75 -0.03 -10.86
N ALA A 66 1.43 -1.30 -11.11
CA ALA A 66 0.08 -1.81 -11.34
C ALA A 66 -0.33 -2.66 -10.13
N LEU A 67 -1.10 -2.12 -9.19
CA LEU A 67 -1.52 -2.81 -7.97
C LEU A 67 -2.96 -3.30 -8.10
N THR A 68 -3.23 -4.51 -7.61
CA THR A 68 -4.56 -5.11 -7.55
C THR A 68 -4.85 -5.58 -6.13
N TYR A 69 -6.04 -5.23 -5.62
CA TYR A 69 -6.55 -5.66 -4.33
C TYR A 69 -7.94 -6.28 -4.49
N GLN A 70 -8.12 -7.50 -3.98
CA GLN A 70 -9.42 -8.17 -3.89
C GLN A 70 -10.10 -7.79 -2.57
N LYS A 71 -11.30 -7.22 -2.67
CA LYS A 71 -12.10 -6.74 -1.54
C LYS A 71 -12.85 -7.90 -0.87
N ASP A 72 -12.11 -8.90 -0.41
CA ASP A 72 -12.65 -10.14 0.17
C ASP A 72 -12.95 -10.04 1.68
N GLY A 73 -12.76 -8.86 2.27
CA GLY A 73 -13.00 -8.60 3.70
C GLY A 73 -11.94 -9.18 4.63
N LYS A 74 -10.86 -9.78 4.10
CA LYS A 74 -9.76 -10.38 4.88
C LYS A 74 -8.55 -9.45 4.96
N PRO A 75 -7.65 -9.67 5.93
CA PRO A 75 -6.33 -9.02 5.94
C PRO A 75 -5.56 -9.28 4.64
N PHE A 76 -4.57 -8.43 4.36
CA PHE A 76 -3.72 -8.59 3.19
C PHE A 76 -2.99 -9.94 3.19
N SER A 77 -3.01 -10.59 2.04
CA SER A 77 -2.36 -11.86 1.75
C SER A 77 -1.84 -11.87 0.32
N ALA A 78 -1.02 -12.86 -0.03
CA ALA A 78 -0.49 -12.99 -1.39
C ALA A 78 -1.60 -13.20 -2.44
N GLU A 79 -2.74 -13.74 -2.01
CA GLU A 79 -3.91 -14.06 -2.84
C GLU A 79 -4.79 -12.84 -3.11
N ASN A 80 -4.94 -11.94 -2.13
CA ASN A 80 -5.82 -10.77 -2.26
C ASN A 80 -5.08 -9.47 -2.56
N LEU A 81 -3.75 -9.42 -2.48
CA LEU A 81 -2.97 -8.22 -2.75
C LEU A 81 -1.70 -8.54 -3.54
N TYR A 82 -1.66 -8.08 -4.78
CA TYR A 82 -0.58 -8.35 -5.72
C TYR A 82 -0.47 -7.25 -6.78
N GLY A 83 0.61 -7.27 -7.56
CA GLY A 83 0.82 -6.28 -8.59
C GLY A 83 2.03 -6.54 -9.47
N VAL A 84 2.27 -5.61 -10.37
CA VAL A 84 3.48 -5.53 -11.19
C VAL A 84 4.20 -4.24 -10.84
N ILE A 85 5.46 -4.35 -10.41
CA ILE A 85 6.32 -3.23 -10.01
C ILE A 85 7.50 -3.21 -10.97
N SER A 86 7.60 -2.17 -11.80
CA SER A 86 8.66 -2.04 -12.82
C SER A 86 8.82 -3.28 -13.71
N GLY A 87 7.70 -3.92 -14.08
CA GLY A 87 7.67 -5.14 -14.90
C GLY A 87 7.76 -6.45 -14.13
N GLU A 88 8.09 -6.42 -12.83
CA GLU A 88 8.23 -7.62 -12.00
C GLU A 88 6.97 -7.92 -11.19
N LYS A 89 6.55 -9.19 -11.18
CA LYS A 89 5.40 -9.62 -10.37
C LYS A 89 5.72 -9.56 -8.89
N TRP A 90 4.85 -8.93 -8.12
CA TRP A 90 4.92 -8.82 -6.68
C TRP A 90 3.62 -9.30 -6.04
N HIS A 91 3.73 -9.97 -4.89
CA HIS A 91 2.62 -10.36 -4.04
C HIS A 91 2.91 -9.89 -2.62
N PHE A 92 1.87 -9.59 -1.85
CA PHE A 92 2.04 -9.26 -0.44
C PHE A 92 2.80 -10.38 0.30
N GLY A 93 3.75 -9.99 1.15
CA GLY A 93 4.63 -10.93 1.85
C GLY A 93 5.78 -11.52 1.01
N LYS A 94 5.91 -11.19 -0.29
CA LYS A 94 7.07 -11.61 -1.10
C LYS A 94 8.37 -11.10 -0.44
N GLN A 95 9.26 -12.03 -0.11
CA GLN A 95 10.52 -11.69 0.55
C GLN A 95 11.37 -10.77 -0.33
N ASN A 96 11.74 -9.61 0.21
CA ASN A 96 12.75 -8.74 -0.37
C ASN A 96 14.11 -9.06 0.27
N LYS A 97 14.96 -9.78 -0.47
CA LYS A 97 16.31 -10.17 -0.03
C LYS A 97 17.30 -8.99 0.01
N GLN A 98 16.90 -7.83 -0.51
CA GLN A 98 17.67 -6.59 -0.55
C GLN A 98 16.96 -5.47 0.22
N ASN A 99 16.08 -5.81 1.18
CA ASN A 99 15.51 -4.80 2.05
C ASN A 99 16.60 -4.16 2.92
N LEU A 100 16.38 -2.92 3.33
CA LEU A 100 17.32 -2.18 4.17
C LEU A 100 17.33 -2.64 5.64
N GLY A 101 16.60 -3.72 5.96
CA GLY A 101 16.25 -4.11 7.32
C GLY A 101 15.26 -3.12 7.96
N GLY A 102 14.56 -3.57 9.01
CA GLY A 102 13.82 -2.68 9.91
C GLY A 102 14.70 -2.26 11.09
N THR A 103 14.24 -1.31 11.89
CA THR A 103 14.79 -1.13 13.23
C THR A 103 14.59 -2.41 14.05
N LEU A 104 15.56 -2.74 14.89
CA LEU A 104 15.45 -3.85 15.85
C LEU A 104 14.11 -3.71 16.62
N SER A 105 13.34 -4.80 16.66
CA SER A 105 12.08 -4.83 17.41
C SER A 105 12.37 -4.63 18.91
N THR A 106 11.87 -3.55 19.50
CA THR A 106 11.90 -3.33 20.95
C THR A 106 10.63 -3.79 21.65
N ALA A 107 9.69 -4.42 20.95
CA ALA A 107 8.50 -4.98 21.57
C ALA A 107 8.86 -6.27 22.32
N LYS A 108 9.14 -6.15 23.63
CA LYS A 108 8.88 -7.24 24.57
C LYS A 108 7.35 -7.37 24.67
N ILE A 109 6.83 -8.53 24.25
CA ILE A 109 5.48 -9.00 24.60
C ILE A 109 5.50 -9.44 26.05
#